data_AF-A0A425WE05-F1
#
_entry.id   AF-A0A425WE05-F1
#
_cell.length_a   1.000
_cell.length_b   1.000
_cell.length_c   1.000
_cell.angle_alpha   90.00
_cell.angle_beta   90.00
_cell.angle_gamma   90.00
#
_symmetry.space_group_name_H-M   'P 1'
#
loop_
_entity.id
_entity.type
_entity.pdbx_description
1 polymer ?
#
loop_
_entity_poly.entity_id
_entity_poly.type
_entity_poly.pdbx_seq_one_letter_code
_entity_poly.pdbx_strand_id
1 'polypeptide(L)'
;MISVKQNFMSEEEARQAIVRAGKRMYDHGYVVTNDGNISVRISSTEIIVTPTGVSKGFMTPEMMVKMNLDGDVLEAEGTKPSSEVKMHLRVYAEDDSVMAVVHAHPIYATSYAIAGIPLDEPILSEAMLQIGAVPIAKYAKPGTYDVPDGIAPFVKGYGAVLLSNHGALTWGTTLVEAFSRMEVLENYAHISFVVGLLGGGRGLDVEQVAGLAGIRKEMGLAAIAMPKGRPEKENGKDLIP
;
A
#
# COMPACT_ATOMS: atom_id res chain seq x y z
N MET A 1 -23.35 -12.64 -9.29
CA MET A 1 -22.01 -12.56 -8.66
C MET A 1 -21.07 -13.41 -9.49
N ILE A 2 -20.20 -12.78 -10.28
CA ILE A 2 -19.12 -13.51 -10.95
C ILE A 2 -18.12 -13.84 -9.84
N SER A 3 -18.03 -15.11 -9.46
CA SER A 3 -17.00 -15.59 -8.54
C SER A 3 -15.66 -15.40 -9.24
N VAL A 4 -14.92 -14.35 -8.89
CA VAL A 4 -13.54 -14.18 -9.32
C VAL A 4 -12.76 -15.34 -8.69
N LYS A 5 -12.28 -16.25 -9.53
CA LYS A 5 -11.51 -17.40 -9.07
C LYS A 5 -10.23 -16.87 -8.43
N GLN A 6 -10.15 -16.89 -7.10
CA GLN A 6 -8.95 -16.44 -6.40
C GLN A 6 -7.81 -17.39 -6.75
N ASN A 7 -6.75 -16.84 -7.32
CA ASN A 7 -5.57 -17.59 -7.70
C ASN A 7 -4.51 -17.43 -6.61
N PHE A 8 -4.56 -18.32 -5.63
CA PHE A 8 -3.59 -18.32 -4.55
C PHE A 8 -2.22 -18.79 -5.04
N MET A 9 -1.16 -18.14 -4.56
CA MET A 9 0.20 -18.67 -4.70
C MET A 9 0.33 -19.95 -3.88
N SER A 10 1.16 -20.88 -4.33
CA SER A 10 1.64 -21.93 -3.42
C SER A 10 2.44 -21.29 -2.27
N GLU A 11 2.52 -22.00 -1.16
CA GLU A 11 3.25 -21.51 0.02
C GLU A 11 4.71 -21.19 -0.30
N GLU A 12 5.40 -22.07 -1.05
CA GLU A 12 6.78 -21.86 -1.48
C GLU A 12 6.93 -20.61 -2.35
N GLU A 13 6.05 -20.41 -3.33
CA GLU A 13 6.05 -19.22 -4.18
C GLU A 13 5.83 -17.94 -3.36
N ALA A 14 4.91 -17.97 -2.40
CA ALA A 14 4.62 -16.84 -1.52
C ALA A 14 5.82 -16.47 -0.65
N ARG A 15 6.47 -17.46 -0.02
CA ARG A 15 7.69 -17.26 0.79
C ARG A 15 8.80 -16.61 -0.03
N GLN A 16 9.07 -17.14 -1.22
CA GLN A 16 10.08 -16.56 -2.11
C GLN A 16 9.71 -15.16 -2.61
N ALA A 17 8.44 -14.93 -2.93
CA ALA A 17 7.96 -13.64 -3.42
C ALA A 17 8.08 -12.56 -2.33
N ILE A 18 7.76 -12.89 -1.08
CA ILE A 18 7.94 -12.01 0.07
C ILE A 18 9.42 -11.65 0.28
N VAL A 19 10.33 -12.63 0.20
CA VAL A 19 11.78 -12.36 0.32
C VAL A 19 12.26 -11.40 -0.77
N ARG A 20 11.85 -11.62 -2.03
CA ARG A 20 12.21 -10.71 -3.14
C ARG A 20 11.65 -9.30 -2.93
N ALA A 21 10.39 -9.18 -2.52
CA ALA A 21 9.77 -7.90 -2.24
C ALA A 21 10.44 -7.18 -1.06
N GLY A 22 10.76 -7.90 0.03
CA GLY A 22 11.47 -7.35 1.19
C GLY A 22 12.87 -6.86 0.84
N LYS A 23 13.60 -7.60 -0.01
CA LYS A 23 14.88 -7.13 -0.52
C LYS A 23 14.74 -5.84 -1.31
N ARG A 24 13.76 -5.77 -2.21
CA ARG A 24 13.49 -4.56 -3.00
C ARG A 24 13.08 -3.37 -2.12
N MET A 25 12.25 -3.59 -1.10
CA MET A 25 11.91 -2.57 -0.08
C MET A 25 13.15 -2.00 0.60
N TYR A 26 14.05 -2.87 1.03
CA TYR A 26 15.30 -2.47 1.69
C TYR A 26 16.24 -1.73 0.73
N ASP A 27 16.44 -2.25 -0.48
CA ASP A 27 17.32 -1.65 -1.49
C ASP A 27 16.83 -0.26 -1.93
N HIS A 28 15.51 0.00 -1.94
CA HIS A 28 14.94 1.32 -2.19
C HIS A 28 14.93 2.25 -0.96
N GLY A 29 15.34 1.77 0.21
CA GLY A 29 15.34 2.56 1.45
C GLY A 29 13.94 2.84 2.02
N TYR A 30 12.94 2.00 1.70
CA TYR A 30 11.58 2.15 2.25
C TYR A 30 11.45 1.64 3.69
N VAL A 31 12.47 0.94 4.16
CA VAL A 31 12.56 0.30 5.46
C VAL A 31 13.98 0.44 5.98
N VAL A 32 14.13 0.58 7.29
CA VAL A 32 15.42 0.61 7.98
C VAL A 32 15.42 -0.40 9.13
N THR A 33 16.58 -0.99 9.41
CA THR A 33 16.72 -2.00 10.46
C THR A 33 15.73 -3.16 10.22
N ASN A 34 14.77 -3.35 11.13
CA ASN A 34 13.80 -4.43 11.16
C ASN A 34 12.35 -3.94 10.98
N ASP A 35 12.11 -2.71 10.54
CA ASP A 35 10.76 -2.18 10.33
C ASP A 35 10.10 -2.73 9.05
N GLY A 36 8.85 -2.32 8.81
CA GLY A 36 8.03 -2.81 7.71
C GLY A 36 7.59 -4.27 7.86
N ASN A 37 6.67 -4.69 7.02
CA ASN A 37 6.23 -6.09 6.94
C ASN A 37 5.44 -6.36 5.66
N ILE A 38 5.42 -7.62 5.25
CA ILE A 38 4.73 -8.08 4.05
C ILE A 38 3.95 -9.33 4.42
N SER A 39 2.76 -9.47 3.86
CA SER A 39 2.02 -10.74 3.91
C SER A 39 1.38 -11.07 2.57
N VAL A 40 1.19 -12.36 2.30
CA VAL A 40 0.48 -12.89 1.14
C VAL A 40 -0.54 -13.93 1.60
N ARG A 41 -1.77 -13.84 1.09
CA ARG A 41 -2.83 -14.84 1.26
C ARG A 41 -2.57 -16.04 0.33
N ILE A 42 -2.50 -17.24 0.90
CA ILE A 42 -2.19 -18.49 0.18
C ILE A 42 -3.36 -19.47 0.14
N SER A 43 -4.44 -19.19 0.86
CA SER A 43 -5.71 -19.90 0.78
C SER A 43 -6.85 -19.01 1.26
N SER A 44 -8.08 -19.52 1.29
CA SER A 44 -9.22 -18.79 1.89
C SER A 44 -9.06 -18.50 3.39
N THR A 45 -8.10 -19.14 4.07
CA THR A 45 -7.97 -19.08 5.53
C THR A 45 -6.54 -18.82 6.02
N GLU A 46 -5.54 -18.85 5.14
CA GLU A 46 -4.12 -18.83 5.51
C GLU A 46 -3.33 -17.73 4.80
N ILE A 47 -2.35 -17.18 5.51
CA ILE A 47 -1.40 -16.20 5.01
C ILE A 47 0.04 -16.62 5.34
N ILE A 48 0.99 -16.15 4.54
CA ILE A 48 2.41 -16.12 4.87
C ILE A 48 2.80 -14.69 5.19
N VAL A 49 3.54 -14.47 6.28
CA VAL A 49 3.96 -13.14 6.75
C VAL A 49 5.44 -13.11 7.11
N THR A 50 6.05 -11.95 6.92
CA THR A 50 7.42 -11.69 7.36
C THR A 50 7.59 -11.84 8.88
N PRO A 51 8.74 -12.35 9.34
CA PRO A 51 9.03 -12.45 10.77
C PRO A 51 9.32 -11.08 11.40
N THR A 52 9.16 -10.99 12.71
CA THR A 52 9.63 -9.86 13.52
C THR A 52 11.14 -9.90 13.74
N GLY A 53 11.76 -8.75 13.97
CA GLY A 53 13.18 -8.65 14.37
C GLY A 53 14.19 -8.98 13.27
N VAL A 54 13.74 -9.15 12.02
CA VAL A 54 14.61 -9.41 10.87
C VAL A 54 14.49 -8.26 9.87
N SER A 55 15.64 -7.84 9.35
CA SER A 55 15.73 -6.85 8.30
C SER A 55 15.26 -7.43 6.97
N LYS A 56 14.48 -6.64 6.23
CA LYS A 56 13.75 -7.11 5.05
C LYS A 56 14.69 -7.43 3.89
N GLY A 57 15.89 -6.84 3.90
CA GLY A 57 16.98 -7.16 2.98
C GLY A 57 17.67 -8.51 3.22
N PHE A 58 17.49 -9.13 4.40
CA PHE A 58 18.23 -10.33 4.84
C PHE A 58 17.34 -11.52 5.19
N MET A 59 16.04 -11.46 4.89
CA MET A 59 15.12 -12.56 5.12
C MET A 59 15.43 -13.76 4.20
N THR A 60 15.17 -14.97 4.69
CA THR A 60 15.13 -16.19 3.86
C THR A 60 13.72 -16.80 3.88
N PRO A 61 13.36 -17.66 2.89
CA PRO A 61 12.03 -18.27 2.83
C PRO A 61 11.62 -19.04 4.09
N GLU A 62 12.58 -19.70 4.75
CA GLU A 62 12.40 -20.52 5.95
C GLU A 62 12.01 -19.68 7.17
N MET A 63 12.43 -18.41 7.19
CA MET A 63 12.11 -17.50 8.29
C MET A 63 10.64 -17.03 8.28
N MET A 64 9.91 -17.22 7.18
CA MET A 64 8.53 -16.76 7.06
C MET A 64 7.61 -17.53 8.00
N VAL A 65 6.56 -16.85 8.44
CA VAL A 65 5.58 -17.40 9.38
C VAL A 65 4.27 -17.65 8.66
N LYS A 66 3.71 -18.85 8.82
CA LYS A 66 2.37 -19.19 8.35
C LYS A 66 1.36 -18.94 9.46
N MET A 67 0.28 -18.24 9.12
CA MET A 67 -0.80 -17.91 10.05
C MET A 67 -2.16 -18.16 9.43
N ASN A 68 -3.17 -18.41 10.26
CA ASN A 68 -4.56 -18.29 9.83
C ASN A 68 -5.01 -16.82 9.86
N LEU A 69 -6.19 -16.52 9.29
CA LEU A 69 -6.78 -15.17 9.30
C LEU A 69 -7.30 -14.72 10.68
N ASP A 70 -7.44 -15.64 11.64
CA ASP A 70 -7.80 -15.33 13.03
C ASP A 70 -6.59 -14.82 13.85
N GLY A 71 -5.37 -14.99 13.32
CA GLY A 71 -4.13 -14.51 13.92
C GLY A 71 -3.33 -15.58 14.67
N ASP A 72 -3.71 -16.85 14.58
CA ASP A 72 -2.95 -17.96 15.13
C ASP A 72 -1.79 -18.33 14.22
N VAL A 73 -0.64 -18.63 14.83
CA VAL A 73 0.53 -19.16 14.13
C VAL A 73 0.32 -20.65 13.88
N LEU A 74 0.35 -21.04 12.60
CA LEU A 74 0.23 -22.43 12.17
C LEU A 74 1.62 -23.08 12.01
N GLU A 75 2.59 -22.32 11.52
CA GLU A 75 3.96 -22.80 11.30
C GLU A 75 4.96 -21.64 11.42
N ALA A 76 6.07 -21.86 12.13
CA ALA A 76 7.20 -20.93 12.22
C ALA A 76 8.47 -21.68 12.66
N GLU A 77 9.61 -21.41 12.02
CA GLU A 77 10.89 -21.99 12.39
C GLU A 77 11.76 -21.00 13.17
N GLY A 78 11.66 -21.03 14.50
CA GLY A 78 12.50 -20.19 15.38
C GLY A 78 12.25 -18.68 15.27
N THR A 79 11.27 -18.25 14.48
CA THR A 79 10.83 -16.87 14.32
C THR A 79 9.43 -16.65 14.90
N LYS A 80 9.01 -15.38 14.98
CA LYS A 80 7.65 -14.95 15.35
C LYS A 80 7.13 -14.02 14.26
N PRO A 81 5.81 -13.93 14.04
CA PRO A 81 5.27 -13.01 13.03
C PRO A 81 5.59 -11.56 13.41
N SER A 82 5.55 -10.65 12.43
CA SER A 82 5.65 -9.21 12.68
C SER A 82 4.71 -8.78 13.82
N SER A 83 5.18 -7.89 14.69
CA SER A 83 4.38 -7.28 15.77
C SER A 83 3.16 -6.51 15.26
N GLU A 84 3.15 -6.19 13.97
CA GLU A 84 2.14 -5.36 13.33
C GLU A 84 1.19 -6.14 12.42
N VAL A 85 1.30 -7.47 12.38
CA VAL A 85 0.46 -8.33 11.52
C VAL A 85 -1.05 -8.10 11.70
N LYS A 86 -1.49 -7.57 12.85
CA LYS A 86 -2.88 -7.20 13.10
C LYS A 86 -3.46 -6.23 12.04
N MET A 87 -2.66 -5.31 11.51
CA MET A 87 -3.14 -4.41 10.45
C MET A 87 -3.37 -5.17 9.13
N HIS A 88 -2.52 -6.15 8.83
CA HIS A 88 -2.68 -7.02 7.66
C HIS A 88 -3.95 -7.88 7.77
N LEU A 89 -4.15 -8.53 8.93
CA LEU A 89 -5.33 -9.34 9.21
C LEU A 89 -6.62 -8.53 9.08
N ARG A 90 -6.63 -7.27 9.55
CA ARG A 90 -7.77 -6.38 9.37
C ARG A 90 -8.04 -6.09 7.90
N VAL A 91 -7.02 -5.77 7.11
CA VAL A 91 -7.21 -5.55 5.66
C VAL A 91 -7.83 -6.78 4.99
N TYR A 92 -7.35 -7.98 5.31
CA TYR A 92 -7.91 -9.22 4.78
C TYR A 92 -9.35 -9.47 5.21
N ALA A 93 -9.72 -9.11 6.45
CA ALA A 93 -11.07 -9.26 6.97
C ALA A 93 -12.06 -8.26 6.34
N GLU A 94 -11.58 -7.07 5.96
CA GLU A 94 -12.42 -6.07 5.31
C GLU A 94 -12.66 -6.39 3.83
N ASP A 95 -11.68 -6.92 3.10
CA ASP A 95 -11.81 -7.21 1.67
C ASP A 95 -11.20 -8.55 1.28
N ASP A 96 -12.08 -9.50 0.95
CA ASP A 96 -11.71 -10.85 0.52
C ASP A 96 -10.92 -10.87 -0.79
N SER A 97 -11.00 -9.83 -1.63
CA SER A 97 -10.23 -9.74 -2.87
C SER A 97 -8.74 -9.47 -2.64
N VAL A 98 -8.36 -9.01 -1.44
CA VAL A 98 -6.98 -8.71 -1.10
C VAL A 98 -6.18 -9.99 -0.91
N MET A 99 -5.12 -10.12 -1.71
CA MET A 99 -4.18 -11.25 -1.66
C MET A 99 -2.83 -10.89 -1.08
N ALA A 100 -2.51 -9.60 -0.95
CA ALA A 100 -1.26 -9.17 -0.35
C ALA A 100 -1.37 -7.79 0.29
N VAL A 101 -0.55 -7.57 1.31
CA VAL A 101 -0.46 -6.32 2.06
C VAL A 101 1.02 -6.01 2.34
N VAL A 102 1.42 -4.76 2.16
CA VAL A 102 2.78 -4.25 2.35
C VAL A 102 2.72 -3.02 3.26
N HIS A 103 3.49 -3.07 4.34
CA HIS A 103 3.70 -1.95 5.26
C HIS A 103 5.17 -1.51 5.20
N ALA A 104 5.39 -0.20 5.11
CA ALA A 104 6.73 0.39 5.01
C ALA A 104 6.76 1.82 5.57
N HIS A 105 7.97 2.38 5.68
CA HIS A 105 8.26 3.74 6.15
C HIS A 105 9.06 4.56 5.13
N PRO A 106 8.61 4.67 3.86
CA PRO A 106 9.37 5.39 2.86
C PRO A 106 9.36 6.89 3.16
N ILE A 107 10.46 7.58 2.84
CA ILE A 107 10.81 8.89 3.45
C ILE A 107 9.74 9.95 3.16
N TYR A 108 9.35 10.11 1.90
CA TYR A 108 8.41 11.17 1.54
C TYR A 108 7.00 10.83 2.01
N ALA A 109 6.49 9.62 1.77
CA ALA A 109 5.14 9.26 2.20
C ALA A 109 5.00 9.36 3.74
N THR A 110 6.02 8.92 4.48
CA THR A 110 6.04 9.04 5.95
C THR A 110 6.12 10.50 6.38
N SER A 111 6.85 11.35 5.65
CA SER A 111 6.90 12.80 5.93
C SER A 111 5.52 13.46 5.75
N TYR A 112 4.76 13.10 4.72
CA TYR A 112 3.38 13.56 4.54
C TYR A 112 2.47 13.08 5.68
N ALA A 113 2.62 11.82 6.09
CA ALA A 113 1.86 11.26 7.21
C ALA A 113 2.15 11.97 8.55
N ILE A 114 3.40 12.37 8.79
CA ILE A 114 3.82 13.17 9.95
C ILE A 114 3.28 14.60 9.85
N ALA A 115 3.35 15.20 8.66
CA ALA A 115 2.87 16.56 8.41
C ALA A 115 1.34 16.70 8.47
N GLY A 116 0.60 15.59 8.42
CA GLY A 116 -0.86 15.62 8.39
C GLY A 116 -1.42 16.07 7.04
N ILE A 117 -0.66 15.87 5.95
CA ILE A 117 -1.04 16.28 4.60
C ILE A 117 -1.40 15.02 3.80
N PRO A 118 -2.68 14.79 3.44
CA PRO A 118 -3.03 13.66 2.60
C PRO A 118 -2.44 13.82 1.20
N LEU A 119 -2.35 12.72 0.46
CA LEU A 119 -1.89 12.71 -0.92
C LEU A 119 -3.12 12.59 -1.84
N ASP A 120 -3.84 13.69 -1.98
CA ASP A 120 -5.10 13.80 -2.70
C ASP A 120 -5.12 14.96 -3.72
N GLU A 121 -3.95 15.47 -4.12
CA GLU A 121 -3.84 16.45 -5.19
C GLU A 121 -3.64 15.78 -6.56
N PRO A 122 -4.52 15.98 -7.56
CA PRO A 122 -4.44 15.27 -8.83
C PRO A 122 -3.36 15.86 -9.75
N ILE A 123 -2.08 15.78 -9.39
CA ILE A 123 -0.98 16.41 -10.14
C ILE A 123 -0.17 15.43 -11.00
N LEU A 124 -0.41 14.12 -10.86
CA LEU A 124 0.33 13.06 -11.56
C LEU A 124 -0.61 11.95 -12.04
N SER A 125 -0.81 11.84 -13.37
CA SER A 125 -1.72 10.88 -13.98
C SER A 125 -1.40 9.43 -13.61
N GLU A 126 -0.12 9.07 -13.54
CA GLU A 126 0.35 7.74 -13.19
C GLU A 126 -0.06 7.35 -11.75
N ALA A 127 0.02 8.29 -10.81
CA ALA A 127 -0.45 8.07 -9.44
C ALA A 127 -1.95 7.83 -9.40
N MET A 128 -2.72 8.63 -10.15
CA MET A 128 -4.17 8.48 -10.25
C MET A 128 -4.57 7.12 -10.84
N LEU A 129 -3.83 6.65 -11.85
CA LEU A 129 -4.07 5.37 -12.50
C LEU A 129 -3.68 4.17 -11.64
N GLN A 130 -2.79 4.31 -10.65
CA GLN A 130 -2.29 3.19 -9.85
C GLN A 130 -2.86 3.17 -8.43
N ILE A 131 -2.83 4.30 -7.72
CA ILE A 131 -3.13 4.41 -6.28
C ILE A 131 -4.27 5.37 -5.94
N GLY A 132 -4.64 6.29 -6.84
CA GLY A 132 -5.73 7.25 -6.63
C GLY A 132 -5.43 8.25 -5.51
N ALA A 133 -6.46 8.68 -4.79
CA ALA A 133 -6.30 9.49 -3.59
C ALA A 133 -5.75 8.61 -2.44
N VAL A 134 -4.93 9.18 -1.57
CA VAL A 134 -4.38 8.47 -0.41
C VAL A 134 -4.66 9.25 0.88
N PRO A 135 -5.56 8.74 1.73
CA PRO A 135 -5.94 9.40 2.98
C PRO A 135 -4.90 9.15 4.08
N ILE A 136 -5.04 9.89 5.18
CA ILE A 136 -4.31 9.65 6.42
C ILE A 136 -5.25 9.05 7.46
N ALA A 137 -4.92 7.87 7.98
CA ALA A 137 -5.56 7.29 9.14
C ALA A 137 -5.12 8.03 10.41
N LYS A 138 -6.05 8.20 11.35
CA LYS A 138 -5.80 8.81 12.66
C LYS A 138 -4.64 8.11 13.39
N TYR A 139 -3.88 8.87 14.18
CA TYR A 139 -2.86 8.29 15.04
C TYR A 139 -3.48 7.27 16.00
N ALA A 140 -2.78 6.17 16.18
CA ALA A 140 -3.05 5.16 17.17
C ALA A 140 -1.72 4.54 17.62
N LYS A 141 -1.66 4.07 18.86
CA LYS A 141 -0.44 3.48 19.41
C LYS A 141 -0.12 2.17 18.65
N PRO A 142 1.07 2.01 18.06
CA PRO A 142 1.46 0.76 17.39
C PRO A 142 1.32 -0.48 18.29
N GLY A 143 0.95 -1.61 17.69
CA GLY A 143 0.70 -2.89 18.39
C GLY A 143 -0.66 -3.05 19.07
N THR A 144 -1.46 -1.98 19.15
CA THR A 144 -2.86 -2.01 19.62
C THR A 144 -3.84 -2.37 18.50
N TYR A 145 -5.12 -2.59 18.84
CA TYR A 145 -6.19 -2.78 17.85
C TYR A 145 -6.70 -1.45 17.25
N ASP A 146 -6.34 -0.32 17.85
CA ASP A 146 -6.76 1.01 17.39
C ASP A 146 -6.20 1.36 16.00
N VAL A 147 -5.00 0.85 15.66
CA VAL A 147 -4.40 1.04 14.34
C VAL A 147 -5.20 0.28 13.26
N PRO A 148 -5.46 -1.03 13.39
CA PRO A 148 -6.40 -1.75 12.53
C PRO A 148 -7.76 -1.04 12.35
N ASP A 149 -8.38 -0.60 13.44
CA ASP A 149 -9.70 0.03 13.38
C ASP A 149 -9.68 1.39 12.66
N GLY A 150 -8.55 2.11 12.73
CA GLY A 150 -8.34 3.32 11.95
C GLY A 150 -8.16 3.07 10.45
N ILE A 151 -7.71 1.89 10.05
CA ILE A 151 -7.48 1.51 8.64
C ILE A 151 -8.77 1.01 7.98
N ALA A 152 -9.60 0.28 8.71
CA ALA A 152 -10.79 -0.41 8.19
C ALA A 152 -11.69 0.43 7.26
N PRO A 153 -12.00 1.71 7.57
CA PRO A 153 -12.86 2.53 6.71
C PRO A 153 -12.31 2.76 5.29
N PHE A 154 -11.01 2.59 5.08
CA PHE A 154 -10.35 2.87 3.80
C PHE A 154 -10.21 1.63 2.92
N VAL A 155 -10.35 0.41 3.45
CA VAL A 155 -9.98 -0.81 2.73
C VAL A 155 -10.80 -1.01 1.44
N LYS A 156 -12.13 -0.80 1.49
CA LYS A 156 -13.06 -1.04 0.36
C LYS A 156 -13.11 0.06 -0.70
N GLY A 157 -12.17 1.01 -0.67
CA GLY A 157 -12.20 2.14 -1.61
C GLY A 157 -10.85 2.75 -1.92
N TYR A 158 -9.78 2.34 -1.23
CA TYR A 158 -8.46 2.91 -1.44
C TYR A 158 -7.46 1.79 -1.75
N GLY A 159 -6.34 2.14 -2.39
CA GLY A 159 -5.22 1.20 -2.60
C GLY A 159 -4.07 1.35 -1.61
N ALA A 160 -4.11 2.45 -0.83
CA ALA A 160 -3.09 2.84 0.10
C ALA A 160 -3.70 3.71 1.22
N VAL A 161 -3.06 3.73 2.37
CA VAL A 161 -3.33 4.69 3.45
C VAL A 161 -2.02 5.11 4.10
N LEU A 162 -1.91 6.40 4.41
CA LEU A 162 -0.86 6.94 5.27
C LEU A 162 -1.26 6.76 6.73
N LEU A 163 -0.32 6.42 7.59
CA LEU A 163 -0.53 6.22 9.03
C LEU A 163 0.12 7.38 9.77
N SER A 164 -0.69 8.24 10.39
CA SER A 164 -0.20 9.47 11.05
C SER A 164 0.93 9.18 12.03
N ASN A 165 2.06 9.90 11.87
CA ASN A 165 3.28 9.73 12.67
C ASN A 165 3.87 8.30 12.67
N HIS A 166 3.64 7.53 11.61
CA HIS A 166 4.08 6.14 11.53
C HIS A 166 4.66 5.77 10.17
N GLY A 167 3.84 5.71 9.12
CA GLY A 167 4.24 5.04 7.88
C GLY A 167 3.16 5.00 6.81
N ALA A 168 3.23 3.98 5.96
CA ALA A 168 2.22 3.70 4.94
C ALA A 168 1.84 2.22 4.91
N LEU A 169 0.62 1.94 4.47
CA LEU A 169 0.11 0.60 4.24
C LEU A 169 -0.54 0.55 2.86
N THR A 170 -0.16 -0.44 2.05
CA THR A 170 -0.75 -0.72 0.74
C THR A 170 -1.21 -2.16 0.65
N TRP A 171 -2.21 -2.41 -0.19
CA TRP A 171 -2.74 -3.75 -0.42
C TRP A 171 -3.11 -3.94 -1.89
N GLY A 172 -3.31 -5.18 -2.30
CA GLY A 172 -3.67 -5.50 -3.68
C GLY A 172 -4.17 -6.92 -3.86
N THR A 173 -4.69 -7.20 -5.04
CA THR A 173 -5.12 -8.53 -5.50
C THR A 173 -3.95 -9.45 -5.84
N THR A 174 -2.73 -8.90 -5.85
CA THR A 174 -1.46 -9.64 -5.95
C THR A 174 -0.39 -8.92 -5.13
N LEU A 175 0.68 -9.62 -4.76
CA LEU A 175 1.85 -8.99 -4.12
C LEU A 175 2.50 -7.94 -5.01
N VAL A 176 2.53 -8.17 -6.33
CA VAL A 176 3.07 -7.21 -7.30
C VAL A 176 2.28 -5.91 -7.27
N GLU A 177 0.94 -5.99 -7.25
CA GLU A 177 0.09 -4.80 -7.14
C GLU A 177 0.30 -4.09 -5.81
N ALA A 178 0.24 -4.81 -4.68
CA ALA A 178 0.42 -4.21 -3.36
C ALA A 178 1.77 -3.48 -3.23
N PHE A 179 2.85 -4.10 -3.73
CA PHE A 179 4.17 -3.51 -3.72
C PHE A 179 4.30 -2.33 -4.71
N SER A 180 3.78 -2.46 -5.93
CA SER A 180 3.81 -1.37 -6.93
C SER A 180 3.07 -0.13 -6.41
N ARG A 181 1.97 -0.31 -5.68
CA ARG A 181 1.27 0.79 -5.01
C ARG A 181 2.16 1.49 -3.97
N MET A 182 3.01 0.76 -3.24
CA MET A 182 3.97 1.37 -2.30
C MET A 182 5.04 2.19 -3.05
N GLU A 183 5.55 1.67 -4.17
CA GLU A 183 6.52 2.40 -5.00
C GLU A 183 5.93 3.69 -5.58
N VAL A 184 4.71 3.61 -6.12
CA VAL A 184 4.01 4.77 -6.68
C VAL A 184 3.66 5.77 -5.58
N LEU A 185 3.26 5.30 -4.39
CA LEU A 185 2.97 6.16 -3.24
C LEU A 185 4.19 7.01 -2.87
N GLU A 186 5.35 6.39 -2.70
CA GLU A 186 6.57 7.13 -2.37
C GLU A 186 6.98 8.09 -3.47
N ASN A 187 6.92 7.64 -4.74
CA ASN A 187 7.27 8.50 -5.87
C ASN A 187 6.31 9.70 -5.99
N TYR A 188 5.02 9.49 -5.78
CA TYR A 188 4.02 10.54 -5.81
C TYR A 188 4.20 11.53 -4.65
N ALA A 189 4.52 11.04 -3.45
CA ALA A 189 4.87 11.90 -2.30
C ALA A 189 6.12 12.75 -2.59
N HIS A 190 7.16 12.13 -3.17
CA HIS A 190 8.39 12.83 -3.56
C HIS A 190 8.13 13.92 -4.60
N ILE A 191 7.42 13.59 -5.68
CA ILE A 191 7.06 14.56 -6.73
C ILE A 191 6.23 15.69 -6.14
N SER A 192 5.22 15.38 -5.32
CA SER A 192 4.38 16.39 -4.66
C SER A 192 5.21 17.33 -3.78
N PHE A 193 6.19 16.79 -3.04
CA PHE A 193 7.10 17.61 -2.24
C PHE A 193 7.94 18.55 -3.11
N VAL A 194 8.58 18.02 -4.16
CA VAL A 194 9.41 18.82 -5.09
C VAL A 194 8.56 19.88 -5.79
N VAL A 195 7.37 19.54 -6.24
CA VAL A 195 6.40 20.47 -6.85
C VAL A 195 6.04 21.60 -5.87
N GLY A 196 5.84 21.28 -4.59
CA GLY A 196 5.65 22.28 -3.54
C GLY A 196 6.82 23.26 -3.42
N LEU A 197 8.06 22.76 -3.49
CA LEU A 197 9.26 23.60 -3.48
C LEU A 197 9.38 24.51 -4.72
N LEU A 198 8.81 24.10 -5.84
CA LEU A 198 8.74 24.89 -7.08
C LEU A 198 7.61 25.94 -7.08
N GLY A 199 6.80 26.02 -6.00
CA GLY A 199 5.70 26.95 -5.86
C GLY A 199 4.31 26.39 -6.21
N GLY A 200 4.21 25.07 -6.40
CA GLY A 200 2.95 24.37 -6.69
C GLY A 200 2.86 23.82 -8.11
N GLY A 201 1.89 22.91 -8.32
CA GLY A 201 1.69 22.20 -9.58
C GLY A 201 0.45 22.67 -10.36
N ARG A 202 0.44 22.40 -11.67
CA ARG A 202 -0.73 22.55 -12.55
C ARG A 202 -1.53 21.25 -12.57
N GLY A 203 -2.45 21.12 -11.61
CA GLY A 203 -3.22 19.90 -11.39
C GLY A 203 -4.19 19.56 -12.52
N LEU A 204 -4.66 18.32 -12.52
CA LEU A 204 -5.70 17.83 -13.40
C LEU A 204 -7.05 18.38 -12.97
N ASP A 205 -7.86 18.77 -13.95
CA ASP A 205 -9.23 19.22 -13.73
C ASP A 205 -10.20 18.04 -13.47
N VAL A 206 -11.46 18.36 -13.17
CA VAL A 206 -12.52 17.36 -12.92
C VAL A 206 -12.71 16.39 -14.09
N GLU A 207 -12.64 16.86 -15.33
CA GLU A 207 -12.84 16.03 -16.52
C GLU A 207 -11.67 15.07 -16.75
N GLN A 208 -10.44 15.56 -16.56
CA GLN A 208 -9.23 14.77 -16.69
C GLN A 208 -9.17 13.66 -15.63
N VAL A 209 -9.50 13.97 -14.37
CA VAL A 209 -9.57 12.94 -13.31
C VAL A 209 -10.66 11.90 -13.63
N ALA A 210 -11.83 12.34 -14.10
CA ALA A 210 -12.90 11.42 -14.52
C ALA A 210 -12.47 10.53 -15.70
N GLY A 211 -11.71 11.08 -16.65
CA GLY A 211 -11.12 10.32 -17.76
C GLY A 211 -10.19 9.20 -17.29
N LEU A 212 -9.30 9.49 -16.33
CA LEU A 212 -8.41 8.47 -15.75
C LEU A 212 -9.19 7.38 -14.99
N ALA A 213 -10.27 7.75 -14.29
CA ALA A 213 -11.16 6.79 -13.68
C ALA A 213 -11.83 5.87 -14.72
N GLY A 214 -12.20 6.43 -15.88
CA GLY A 214 -12.70 5.68 -17.04
C GLY A 214 -11.70 4.66 -17.56
N ILE A 215 -10.43 5.08 -17.76
CA ILE A 215 -9.35 4.19 -18.21
C ILE A 215 -9.17 3.01 -17.25
N ARG A 216 -9.16 3.25 -15.93
CA ARG A 216 -9.04 2.17 -14.93
C ARG A 216 -10.17 1.15 -15.08
N LYS A 217 -11.40 1.62 -15.30
CA LYS A 217 -12.57 0.75 -15.50
C LYS A 217 -12.44 -0.09 -16.78
N GLU A 218 -11.97 0.51 -17.88
CA GLU A 218 -11.74 -0.21 -19.15
C GLU A 218 -10.63 -1.26 -19.02
N MET A 219 -9.60 -0.99 -18.21
CA MET A 219 -8.54 -1.94 -17.87
C MET A 219 -9.01 -3.05 -16.90
N GLY A 220 -10.25 -3.00 -16.42
CA GLY A 220 -10.79 -3.96 -15.45
C GLY A 220 -10.15 -3.88 -14.06
N LEU A 221 -9.52 -2.76 -13.73
CA LEU A 221 -8.89 -2.56 -12.41
C LEU A 221 -9.96 -2.34 -11.33
N ALA A 222 -9.64 -2.75 -10.10
CA ALA A 222 -10.51 -2.51 -8.96
C ALA A 222 -10.78 -1.01 -8.79
N ALA A 223 -12.01 -0.68 -8.39
CA ALA A 223 -12.40 0.69 -8.11
C ALA A 223 -11.59 1.24 -6.94
N ILE A 224 -11.08 2.45 -7.09
CA ILE A 224 -10.43 3.21 -6.03
C ILE A 224 -10.97 4.63 -6.02
N ALA A 225 -10.90 5.29 -4.87
CA ALA A 225 -11.27 6.67 -4.69
C ALA A 225 -10.29 7.55 -5.46
N MET A 226 -10.85 8.40 -6.33
CA MET A 226 -10.10 9.41 -7.04
C MET A 226 -10.13 10.72 -6.24
N PRO A 227 -9.06 11.51 -6.26
CA PRO A 227 -9.09 12.83 -5.66
C PRO A 227 -10.05 13.76 -6.39
N LYS A 228 -10.37 14.89 -5.76
CA LYS A 228 -11.17 15.92 -6.40
C LYS A 228 -10.33 16.66 -7.44
N GLY A 229 -10.77 16.62 -8.70
CA GLY A 229 -10.18 17.44 -9.78
C GLY A 229 -10.25 18.94 -9.49
N ARG A 230 -9.31 19.70 -10.06
CA ARG A 230 -9.33 21.16 -9.99
C ARG A 230 -10.53 21.72 -10.77
N PRO A 231 -11.13 22.85 -10.32
CA PRO A 231 -12.29 23.42 -11.00
C PRO A 231 -11.94 23.99 -12.38
N GLU A 232 -10.71 24.46 -12.56
CA GLU A 232 -10.24 25.05 -13.81
C GLU A 232 -9.13 24.22 -14.43
N LYS A 233 -9.09 24.21 -15.77
CA LYS A 233 -8.09 23.51 -16.55
C LYS A 233 -6.80 24.33 -16.65
N GLU A 234 -5.74 23.87 -15.99
CA GLU A 234 -4.45 24.61 -15.91
C GLU A 234 -3.39 24.09 -16.90
N ASN A 235 -3.58 22.89 -17.44
CA ASN A 235 -2.60 22.17 -18.28
C ASN A 235 -3.13 21.90 -19.71
N GLY A 236 -4.17 22.61 -20.14
CA GLY A 236 -4.82 22.42 -21.44
C GLY A 236 -4.15 23.15 -22.62
N LYS A 237 -3.05 23.85 -22.38
CA LYS A 237 -2.27 24.57 -23.40
C LYS A 237 -0.80 24.26 -23.22
N ASP A 238 -0.07 24.23 -24.33
CA ASP A 238 1.39 24.12 -24.32
C ASP A 238 2.02 25.33 -23.62
N LEU A 239 3.08 25.08 -22.84
CA LEU A 239 3.94 26.15 -22.33
C LEU A 239 5.15 26.27 -23.25
N ILE A 240 5.21 27.36 -23.99
CA ILE A 240 6.33 27.69 -24.88
C ILE A 240 7.19 28.74 -24.14
N PRO A 241 8.53 28.56 -24.04
CA PRO A 241 9.43 29.53 -23.42
C PRO A 241 9.44 30.92 -24.07
#